data_AF-A0A8S0YQT1-F1
#
_entry.id   AF-A0A8S0YQT1-F1
#
_cell.length_a   1.000
_cell.length_b   1.000
_cell.length_c   1.000
_cell.angle_alpha   90.00
_cell.angle_beta   90.00
_cell.angle_gamma   90.00
#
_symmetry.space_group_name_H-M   'P 1'
#
loop_
_entity.id
_entity.type
_entity.pdbx_description
1 polymer ?
#
loop_
_entity_poly.entity_id
_entity_poly.type
_entity_poly.pdbx_seq_one_letter_code
_entity_poly.pdbx_strand_id
1 'polypeptide(L)'
;MVNLMKRLGFNQFYVQGGDWGSIICSMMATLYPNVVLGYHTNLPLSFSELSFAAWWAGSVNPSNVVESSLQSRMYPFVTQMKRHLSSNDYLHMQSTKPDTLGIAMTDSPISLLTYYLMLHVRGDISQFTNEELLDNLMFYWIKNRFTTAARLYAESFNVRNLREALYAKTTAVPVRTVHAQNEVIYQSEAILRLKYTNIQNATALTQYGHFLAMEAPQAFSQLVLDAIAGFEAVARGTCNKA
;
A
#
# COMPACT_ATOMS: atom_id res chain seq x y z
N MET A 1 15.56 0.00 -6.06
CA MET A 1 15.15 1.17 -6.87
C MET A 1 16.05 2.40 -6.72
N VAL A 2 16.65 2.71 -5.56
CA VAL A 2 17.61 3.85 -5.46
C VAL A 2 18.76 3.76 -6.48
N ASN A 3 19.35 2.56 -6.66
CA ASN A 3 20.40 2.35 -7.67
C ASN A 3 19.92 2.61 -9.11
N LEU A 4 18.63 2.34 -9.41
CA LEU A 4 18.05 2.67 -10.72
C LEU A 4 17.99 4.19 -10.91
N MET A 5 17.45 4.92 -9.92
CA MET A 5 17.36 6.39 -9.99
C MET A 5 18.74 7.05 -10.14
N LYS A 6 19.75 6.55 -9.40
CA LYS A 6 21.14 6.99 -9.56
C LYS A 6 21.67 6.75 -10.97
N ARG A 7 21.39 5.58 -11.57
CA ARG A 7 21.78 5.28 -12.96
C ARG A 7 21.11 6.20 -13.98
N LEU A 8 19.91 6.68 -13.69
CA LEU A 8 19.18 7.66 -14.51
C LEU A 8 19.60 9.11 -14.24
N GLY A 9 20.53 9.36 -13.31
CA GLY A 9 21.03 10.71 -12.98
C GLY A 9 20.25 11.45 -11.89
N PHE A 10 19.26 10.82 -11.24
CA PHE A 10 18.48 11.44 -10.17
C PHE A 10 19.10 11.18 -8.80
N ASN A 11 19.62 12.25 -8.18
CA ASN A 11 20.22 12.19 -6.83
C ASN A 11 19.22 12.39 -5.70
N GLN A 12 18.11 13.07 -5.99
CA GLN A 12 16.99 13.29 -5.08
C GLN A 12 15.68 13.19 -5.87
N PHE A 13 14.66 12.59 -5.27
CA PHE A 13 13.38 12.36 -5.95
C PHE A 13 12.24 12.13 -4.95
N TYR A 14 11.01 12.33 -5.40
CA TYR A 14 9.80 11.91 -4.70
C TYR A 14 9.52 10.43 -5.00
N VAL A 15 8.79 9.76 -4.11
CA VAL A 15 8.34 8.39 -4.32
C VAL A 15 6.84 8.28 -4.09
N GLN A 16 6.18 7.47 -4.93
CA GLN A 16 4.76 7.15 -4.80
C GLN A 16 4.54 5.65 -4.92
N GLY A 17 3.67 5.08 -4.08
CA GLY A 17 3.26 3.69 -4.24
C GLY A 17 2.01 3.28 -3.48
N GLY A 18 1.26 2.35 -4.07
CA GLY A 18 0.22 1.51 -3.46
C GLY A 18 0.66 0.05 -3.44
N ASP A 19 -0.08 -0.84 -2.77
CA ASP A 19 0.25 -2.27 -2.62
C ASP A 19 1.73 -2.51 -2.25
N TRP A 20 2.46 -3.44 -2.90
CA TRP A 20 3.89 -3.62 -2.71
C TRP A 20 4.71 -2.34 -2.94
N GLY A 21 4.24 -1.48 -3.84
CA GLY A 21 4.83 -0.16 -4.07
C GLY A 21 4.82 0.71 -2.82
N SER A 22 3.78 0.64 -1.96
CA SER A 22 3.75 1.40 -0.71
C SER A 22 4.79 0.87 0.28
N ILE A 23 4.96 -0.45 0.37
CA ILE A 23 5.97 -1.08 1.23
C ILE A 23 7.37 -0.69 0.75
N ILE A 24 7.65 -0.86 -0.55
CA ILE A 24 8.96 -0.55 -1.14
C ILE A 24 9.29 0.94 -1.01
N CYS A 25 8.35 1.84 -1.32
CA CYS A 25 8.57 3.28 -1.19
C CYS A 25 8.75 3.70 0.28
N SER A 26 7.98 3.13 1.20
CA SER A 26 8.13 3.35 2.65
C SER A 26 9.52 2.91 3.14
N MET A 27 10.02 1.76 2.68
CA MET A 27 11.38 1.30 2.99
C MET A 27 12.45 2.20 2.36
N MET A 28 12.27 2.67 1.13
CA MET A 28 13.18 3.64 0.51
C MET A 28 13.24 4.95 1.30
N ALA A 29 12.08 5.48 1.69
CA ALA A 29 11.94 6.67 2.51
C ALA A 29 12.60 6.52 3.89
N THR A 30 12.50 5.32 4.47
CA THR A 30 13.14 4.99 5.76
C THR A 30 14.65 4.87 5.65
N LEU A 31 15.15 4.14 4.65
CA LEU A 31 16.56 3.79 4.53
C LEU A 31 17.41 4.90 3.87
N TYR A 32 16.79 5.74 3.04
CA TYR A 32 17.48 6.76 2.25
C TYR A 32 16.82 8.14 2.41
N PRO A 33 16.69 8.67 3.64
CA PRO A 33 15.98 9.91 3.90
C PRO A 33 16.63 11.15 3.24
N ASN A 34 17.93 11.09 2.94
CA ASN A 34 18.64 12.18 2.24
C ASN A 34 18.39 12.20 0.72
N VAL A 35 17.83 11.12 0.18
CA VAL A 35 17.56 10.93 -1.25
C VAL A 35 16.07 11.11 -1.55
N VAL A 36 15.19 10.65 -0.64
CA VAL A 36 13.75 10.74 -0.80
C VAL A 36 13.24 12.08 -0.26
N LEU A 37 12.80 12.96 -1.16
CA LEU A 37 12.32 14.31 -0.83
C LEU A 37 10.93 14.32 -0.19
N GLY A 38 10.12 13.31 -0.49
CA GLY A 38 8.77 13.13 0.04
C GLY A 38 8.17 11.83 -0.43
N TYR A 39 7.28 11.28 0.38
CA TYR A 39 6.61 10.00 0.14
C TYR A 39 5.10 10.20 0.08
N HIS A 40 4.52 9.93 -1.10
CA HIS A 40 3.08 9.87 -1.29
C HIS A 40 2.59 8.41 -1.33
N THR A 41 1.51 8.07 -0.65
CA THR A 41 0.97 6.69 -0.72
C THR A 41 -0.54 6.65 -0.63
N ASN A 42 -1.13 5.76 -1.44
CA ASN A 42 -2.55 5.42 -1.37
C ASN A 42 -2.83 4.13 -0.58
N LEU A 43 -1.80 3.50 0.00
CA LEU A 43 -1.93 2.38 0.93
C LEU A 43 -0.93 2.56 2.09
N PRO A 44 -1.15 3.56 2.95
CA PRO A 44 -0.30 3.78 4.12
C PRO A 44 -0.49 2.64 5.13
N LEU A 45 0.62 2.03 5.53
CA LEU A 45 0.64 0.92 6.47
C LEU A 45 1.68 1.13 7.56
N SER A 46 1.30 0.80 8.78
CA SER A 46 2.15 0.64 9.95
C SER A 46 1.86 -0.70 10.62
N PHE A 47 2.88 -1.57 10.63
CA PHE A 47 2.84 -2.88 11.29
C PHE A 47 3.77 -2.93 12.51
N SER A 48 4.01 -1.78 13.17
CA SER A 48 4.73 -1.79 14.45
C SER A 48 3.84 -2.37 15.55
N GLU A 49 4.47 -2.96 16.58
CA GLU A 49 3.76 -3.50 17.74
C GLU A 49 2.92 -2.42 18.43
N LEU A 50 3.44 -1.19 18.52
CA LEU A 50 2.72 -0.04 19.05
C LEU A 50 1.50 0.33 18.20
N SER A 51 1.60 0.27 16.87
CA SER A 51 0.45 0.52 15.99
C SER A 51 -0.64 -0.53 16.17
N PHE A 52 -0.26 -1.80 16.33
CA PHE A 52 -1.22 -2.87 16.61
C PHE A 52 -1.88 -2.72 17.98
N ALA A 53 -1.08 -2.41 19.01
CA ALA A 53 -1.59 -2.16 20.36
C ALA A 53 -2.55 -0.96 20.39
N ALA A 54 -2.23 0.13 19.68
CA ALA A 54 -3.11 1.29 19.57
C ALA A 54 -4.43 0.96 18.84
N TRP A 55 -4.37 0.19 17.75
CA TRP A 55 -5.57 -0.26 17.04
C TRP A 55 -6.44 -1.14 17.96
N TRP A 56 -5.84 -2.09 18.68
CA TRP A 56 -6.57 -2.94 19.59
C TRP A 56 -7.18 -2.15 20.76
N ALA A 57 -6.43 -1.22 21.37
CA ALA A 57 -6.92 -0.37 22.46
C ALA A 57 -8.12 0.50 22.02
N GLY A 58 -8.12 0.97 20.77
CA GLY A 58 -9.24 1.70 20.21
C GLY A 58 -10.52 0.87 20.03
N SER A 59 -10.49 -0.45 20.21
CA SER A 59 -11.72 -1.26 20.26
C SER A 59 -12.59 -0.96 21.49
N VAL A 60 -11.98 -0.45 22.57
CA VAL A 60 -12.70 -0.03 23.78
C VAL A 60 -13.22 1.40 23.64
N ASN A 61 -12.41 2.30 23.07
CA ASN A 61 -12.80 3.69 22.82
C ASN A 61 -12.23 4.16 21.46
N PRO A 62 -12.98 3.98 20.36
CA PRO A 62 -12.52 4.31 19.01
C PRO A 62 -12.13 5.78 18.82
N SER A 63 -12.80 6.69 19.52
CA SER A 63 -12.57 8.14 19.42
C SER A 63 -11.16 8.56 19.83
N ASN A 64 -10.43 7.72 20.58
CA ASN A 64 -9.03 8.00 20.94
C ASN A 64 -8.05 7.81 19.77
N VAL A 65 -8.44 7.09 18.73
CA VAL A 65 -7.52 6.73 17.63
C VAL A 65 -8.07 7.06 16.26
N VAL A 66 -9.37 7.29 16.09
CA VAL A 66 -9.98 7.61 14.79
C VAL A 66 -11.20 8.51 14.95
N GLU A 67 -11.35 9.43 14.00
CA GLU A 67 -12.53 10.30 13.90
C GLU A 67 -13.82 9.52 13.70
N SER A 68 -14.92 10.03 14.24
CA SER A 68 -16.23 9.36 14.23
C SER A 68 -16.72 8.98 12.83
N SER A 69 -16.47 9.84 11.83
CA SER A 69 -16.82 9.60 10.42
C SER A 69 -16.10 8.42 9.79
N LEU A 70 -14.93 8.03 10.32
CA LEU A 70 -14.06 6.98 9.78
C LEU A 70 -14.01 5.73 10.69
N GLN A 71 -14.71 5.74 11.83
CA GLN A 71 -14.72 4.63 12.80
C GLN A 71 -15.13 3.29 12.18
N SER A 72 -16.14 3.30 11.30
CA SER A 72 -16.64 2.08 10.62
C SER A 72 -15.61 1.41 9.72
N ARG A 73 -14.55 2.13 9.31
CA ARG A 73 -13.43 1.56 8.54
C ARG A 73 -12.47 0.73 9.40
N MET A 74 -12.46 0.94 10.71
CA MET A 74 -11.56 0.27 11.66
C MET A 74 -12.27 -0.65 12.66
N TYR A 75 -13.56 -0.42 12.92
CA TYR A 75 -14.32 -1.10 13.97
C TYR A 75 -15.72 -1.51 13.49
N PRO A 76 -16.31 -2.60 14.05
CA PRO A 76 -15.81 -3.42 15.15
C PRO A 76 -14.54 -4.20 14.80
N PHE A 77 -13.56 -4.21 15.71
CA PHE A 77 -12.21 -4.74 15.46
C PHE A 77 -12.25 -6.20 14.99
N VAL A 78 -13.04 -7.04 15.66
CA VAL A 78 -13.17 -8.47 15.31
C VAL A 78 -13.75 -8.66 13.90
N THR A 79 -14.71 -7.84 13.49
CA THR A 79 -15.30 -7.91 12.14
C THR A 79 -14.27 -7.55 11.09
N GLN A 80 -13.52 -6.46 11.30
CA GLN A 80 -12.46 -6.05 10.38
C GLN A 80 -11.35 -7.09 10.30
N MET A 81 -10.87 -7.61 11.44
CA MET A 81 -9.85 -8.66 11.46
C MET A 81 -10.32 -9.95 10.75
N LYS A 82 -11.57 -10.37 10.94
CA LYS A 82 -12.13 -11.51 10.20
C LYS A 82 -12.13 -11.26 8.69
N ARG A 83 -12.55 -10.08 8.25
CA ARG A 83 -12.53 -9.68 6.82
C ARG A 83 -11.11 -9.68 6.25
N HIS A 84 -10.13 -9.21 7.01
CA HIS A 84 -8.73 -9.23 6.59
C HIS A 84 -8.21 -10.67 6.48
N LEU A 85 -8.46 -11.52 7.48
CA LEU A 85 -8.03 -12.92 7.46
C LEU A 85 -8.66 -13.69 6.29
N SER A 86 -9.98 -13.56 6.07
CA SER A 86 -10.70 -14.27 5.00
C SER A 86 -10.36 -13.80 3.59
N SER A 87 -9.71 -12.64 3.45
CA SER A 87 -9.33 -12.09 2.14
C SER A 87 -7.83 -12.23 1.84
N ASN A 88 -7.07 -12.91 2.72
CA ASN A 88 -5.61 -13.06 2.64
C ASN A 88 -5.16 -14.51 2.33
N ASP A 89 -6.05 -15.40 1.88
CA ASP A 89 -5.69 -16.78 1.55
C ASP A 89 -4.61 -16.86 0.47
N TYR A 90 -4.70 -15.98 -0.54
CA TYR A 90 -3.69 -15.84 -1.59
C TYR A 90 -2.32 -15.45 -1.03
N LEU A 91 -2.29 -14.59 -0.01
CA LEU A 91 -1.07 -14.12 0.64
C LEU A 91 -0.39 -15.29 1.34
N HIS A 92 -1.15 -16.14 2.06
CA HIS A 92 -0.61 -17.35 2.67
C HIS A 92 0.02 -18.28 1.61
N MET A 93 -0.73 -18.59 0.55
CA MET A 93 -0.28 -19.49 -0.50
C MET A 93 0.98 -18.98 -1.20
N GLN A 94 1.02 -17.70 -1.57
CA GLN A 94 2.19 -17.09 -2.23
C GLN A 94 3.38 -16.94 -1.27
N SER A 95 3.14 -16.75 0.03
CA SER A 95 4.21 -16.64 1.03
C SER A 95 4.86 -17.98 1.36
N THR A 96 4.18 -19.10 1.11
CA THR A 96 4.65 -20.43 1.56
C THR A 96 4.95 -21.39 0.43
N LYS A 97 4.19 -21.35 -0.66
CA LYS A 97 4.25 -22.29 -1.79
C LYS A 97 4.13 -21.58 -3.15
N PRO A 98 4.88 -20.49 -3.41
CA PRO A 98 4.74 -19.72 -4.65
C PRO A 98 5.03 -20.55 -5.91
N ASP A 99 6.03 -21.44 -5.84
CA ASP A 99 6.42 -22.32 -6.94
C ASP A 99 5.38 -23.40 -7.26
N THR A 100 4.77 -23.99 -6.22
CA THR A 100 3.68 -24.96 -6.40
C THR A 100 2.48 -24.31 -7.07
N LEU A 101 2.07 -23.13 -6.61
CA LEU A 101 0.99 -22.36 -7.23
C LEU A 101 1.35 -21.95 -8.65
N GLY A 102 2.62 -21.56 -8.86
CA GLY A 102 3.17 -21.13 -10.13
C GLY A 102 3.03 -22.15 -11.26
N ILE A 103 3.14 -23.45 -10.96
CA ILE A 103 2.94 -24.52 -11.96
C ILE A 103 1.55 -24.40 -12.61
N ALA A 104 0.49 -24.30 -11.81
CA ALA A 104 -0.88 -24.21 -12.32
C ALA A 104 -1.14 -22.91 -13.10
N MET A 105 -0.60 -21.79 -12.61
CA MET A 105 -0.80 -20.47 -13.24
C MET A 105 0.02 -20.29 -14.52
N THR A 106 1.08 -21.08 -14.69
CA THR A 106 1.89 -21.12 -15.92
C THR A 106 1.24 -21.97 -16.99
N ASP A 107 0.66 -23.11 -16.60
CA ASP A 107 0.18 -24.13 -17.53
C ASP A 107 -1.23 -23.84 -18.08
N SER A 108 -2.04 -23.11 -17.32
CA SER A 108 -3.45 -22.85 -17.66
C SER A 108 -3.79 -21.36 -17.64
N PRO A 109 -4.18 -20.75 -18.79
CA PRO A 109 -4.60 -19.36 -18.83
C PRO A 109 -5.91 -19.13 -18.08
N ILE A 110 -6.78 -20.15 -18.01
CA ILE A 110 -8.01 -20.12 -17.21
C ILE A 110 -7.66 -20.08 -15.73
N SER A 111 -6.70 -20.89 -15.27
CA SER A 111 -6.26 -20.88 -13.88
C SER A 111 -5.69 -19.51 -13.50
N LEU A 112 -4.83 -18.94 -14.36
CA LEU A 112 -4.28 -17.60 -14.15
C LEU A 112 -5.39 -16.53 -14.12
N LEU A 113 -6.34 -16.56 -15.06
CA LEU A 113 -7.46 -15.61 -15.11
C LEU A 113 -8.35 -15.72 -13.86
N THR A 114 -8.76 -16.92 -13.47
CA THR A 114 -9.60 -17.12 -12.28
C THR A 114 -8.89 -16.65 -11.01
N TYR A 115 -7.60 -16.95 -10.88
CA TYR A 115 -6.81 -16.49 -9.75
C TYR A 115 -6.66 -14.96 -9.74
N TYR A 116 -6.40 -14.35 -10.90
CA TYR A 116 -6.31 -12.91 -11.07
C TYR A 116 -7.60 -12.18 -10.70
N LEU A 117 -8.75 -12.67 -11.18
CA LEU A 117 -10.06 -12.08 -10.88
C LEU A 117 -10.38 -12.19 -9.38
N MET A 118 -10.05 -13.30 -8.73
CA MET A 118 -10.20 -13.44 -7.28
C MET A 118 -9.45 -12.36 -6.50
N LEU A 119 -8.24 -11.97 -6.95
CA LEU A 119 -7.48 -10.88 -6.33
C LEU A 119 -8.11 -9.51 -6.59
N HIS A 120 -8.66 -9.31 -7.79
CA HIS A 120 -9.22 -8.03 -8.20
C HIS A 120 -10.58 -7.73 -7.58
N VAL A 121 -11.33 -8.73 -7.09
CA VAL A 121 -12.55 -8.55 -6.27
C VAL A 121 -12.29 -7.72 -4.99
N ARG A 122 -11.02 -7.47 -4.63
CA ARG A 122 -10.65 -6.51 -3.58
C ARG A 122 -10.89 -5.05 -3.98
N GLY A 123 -10.96 -4.75 -5.26
CA GLY A 123 -11.48 -3.51 -5.83
C GLY A 123 -12.82 -3.74 -6.53
N ASP A 124 -13.44 -2.66 -7.00
CA ASP A 124 -14.67 -2.77 -7.79
C ASP A 124 -14.34 -3.10 -9.25
N ILE A 125 -14.18 -4.39 -9.54
CA ILE A 125 -13.83 -4.87 -10.90
C ILE A 125 -14.87 -4.52 -11.95
N SER A 126 -16.10 -4.20 -11.54
CA SER A 126 -17.17 -3.81 -12.46
C SER A 126 -16.89 -2.48 -13.15
N GLN A 127 -15.91 -1.71 -12.67
CA GLN A 127 -15.47 -0.45 -13.26
C GLN A 127 -14.51 -0.63 -14.43
N PHE A 128 -13.95 -1.83 -14.62
CA PHE A 128 -12.99 -2.11 -15.69
C PHE A 128 -13.64 -2.91 -16.82
N THR A 129 -13.25 -2.60 -18.05
CA THR A 129 -13.55 -3.40 -19.22
C THR A 129 -12.82 -4.74 -19.18
N ASN A 130 -13.32 -5.73 -19.92
CA ASN A 130 -12.64 -7.02 -20.04
C ASN A 130 -11.25 -6.85 -20.66
N GLU A 131 -11.11 -5.93 -21.61
CA GLU A 131 -9.86 -5.59 -22.27
C GLU A 131 -8.83 -5.05 -21.27
N GLU A 132 -9.20 -4.10 -20.40
CA GLU A 132 -8.28 -3.56 -19.38
C GLU A 132 -7.81 -4.62 -18.39
N LEU A 133 -8.71 -5.52 -17.96
CA LEU A 133 -8.37 -6.64 -17.08
C LEU A 133 -7.45 -7.64 -17.78
N LEU A 134 -7.73 -7.95 -19.06
CA LEU A 134 -6.91 -8.86 -19.86
C LEU A 134 -5.54 -8.25 -20.16
N ASP A 135 -5.44 -6.95 -20.44
CA ASP A 135 -4.16 -6.28 -20.70
C ASP A 135 -3.20 -6.46 -19.52
N ASN A 136 -3.69 -6.28 -18.30
CA ASN A 136 -2.88 -6.53 -17.09
C ASN A 136 -2.54 -8.02 -16.94
N LEU A 137 -3.51 -8.92 -17.12
CA LEU A 137 -3.30 -10.37 -17.08
C LEU A 137 -2.20 -10.82 -18.06
N MET A 138 -2.17 -10.23 -19.26
CA MET A 138 -1.24 -10.61 -20.31
C MET A 138 0.21 -10.26 -19.99
N PHE A 139 0.48 -9.29 -19.11
CA PHE A 139 1.83 -9.07 -18.56
C PHE A 139 2.33 -10.27 -17.74
N TYR A 140 1.44 -11.00 -17.09
CA TYR A 140 1.76 -12.22 -16.36
C TYR A 140 1.86 -13.41 -17.31
N TRP A 141 0.88 -13.58 -18.21
CA TRP A 141 0.78 -14.74 -19.10
C TRP A 141 1.92 -14.83 -20.12
N ILE A 142 2.07 -13.81 -20.98
CA ILE A 142 3.00 -13.88 -22.13
C ILE A 142 4.45 -14.11 -21.69
N LYS A 143 4.82 -13.56 -20.53
CA LYS A 143 6.18 -13.59 -20.01
C LYS A 143 6.37 -14.61 -18.89
N ASN A 144 5.34 -15.41 -18.60
CA ASN A 144 5.34 -16.40 -17.54
C ASN A 144 5.87 -15.84 -16.19
N ARG A 145 5.26 -14.73 -15.74
CA ARG A 145 5.78 -13.96 -14.59
C ARG A 145 5.06 -14.25 -13.27
N PHE A 146 4.00 -15.04 -13.27
CA PHE A 146 3.22 -15.30 -12.07
C PHE A 146 4.10 -15.82 -10.93
N THR A 147 4.87 -16.90 -11.17
CA THR A 147 5.70 -17.54 -10.15
C THR A 147 6.72 -16.56 -9.57
N THR A 148 7.41 -15.80 -10.42
CA THR A 148 8.40 -14.82 -9.97
C THR A 148 7.78 -13.66 -9.21
N ALA A 149 6.56 -13.24 -9.55
CA ALA A 149 5.83 -12.22 -8.80
C ALA A 149 5.39 -12.77 -7.43
N ALA A 150 4.87 -13.99 -7.38
CA ALA A 150 4.45 -14.64 -6.14
C ALA A 150 5.62 -14.87 -5.15
N ARG A 151 6.83 -15.14 -5.65
CA ARG A 151 8.02 -15.30 -4.80
C ARG A 151 8.35 -14.05 -3.98
N LEU A 152 7.92 -12.85 -4.39
CA LEU A 152 8.07 -11.63 -3.57
C LEU A 152 7.42 -11.80 -2.19
N TYR A 153 6.25 -12.45 -2.13
CA TYR A 153 5.56 -12.74 -0.87
C TYR A 153 6.40 -13.66 0.01
N ALA A 154 6.90 -14.78 -0.55
CA ALA A 154 7.72 -15.72 0.19
C ALA A 154 8.99 -15.07 0.74
N GLU A 155 9.64 -14.19 -0.04
CA GLU A 155 10.78 -13.43 0.43
C GLU A 155 10.38 -12.44 1.53
N SER A 156 9.33 -11.65 1.34
CA SER A 156 8.91 -10.64 2.32
C SER A 156 8.46 -11.22 3.66
N PHE A 157 7.86 -12.41 3.68
CA PHE A 157 7.37 -13.08 4.88
C PHE A 157 8.33 -14.14 5.44
N ASN A 158 9.56 -14.24 4.92
CA ASN A 158 10.55 -15.15 5.50
C ASN A 158 11.01 -14.69 6.90
N VAL A 159 11.49 -15.63 7.72
CA VAL A 159 11.89 -15.38 9.12
C VAL A 159 12.95 -14.28 9.24
N ARG A 160 13.87 -14.18 8.28
CA ARG A 160 14.92 -13.17 8.29
C ARG A 160 14.33 -11.76 8.15
N ASN A 161 13.51 -11.55 7.12
CA ASN A 161 12.93 -10.25 6.83
C ASN A 161 11.93 -9.80 7.90
N LEU A 162 11.16 -10.74 8.46
CA LEU A 162 10.28 -10.47 9.59
C LEU A 162 11.06 -10.04 10.84
N ARG A 163 12.22 -10.67 11.11
CA ARG A 163 13.10 -10.27 12.24
C ARG A 163 13.76 -8.92 12.03
N GLU A 164 14.16 -8.58 10.81
CA GLU A 164 14.72 -7.26 10.50
C GLU A 164 13.69 -6.13 10.68
N ALA A 165 12.39 -6.46 10.53
CA ALA A 165 11.24 -5.60 10.81
C ALA A 165 11.37 -4.18 10.23
N LEU A 166 11.95 -4.05 9.03
CA LEU A 166 12.18 -2.74 8.38
C LEU A 166 10.85 -1.99 8.17
N TYR A 167 9.76 -2.72 7.97
CA TYR A 167 8.41 -2.15 7.88
C TYR A 167 7.95 -1.46 9.18
N ALA A 168 8.51 -1.80 10.34
CA ALA A 168 8.17 -1.22 11.63
C ALA A 168 9.07 -0.02 12.01
N LYS A 169 10.19 0.18 11.30
CA LYS A 169 11.08 1.33 11.53
C LYS A 169 10.39 2.64 11.15
N THR A 170 10.71 3.68 11.91
CA THR A 170 10.15 5.02 11.72
C THR A 170 10.68 5.67 10.45
N THR A 171 9.86 6.52 9.84
CA THR A 171 10.13 7.23 8.60
C THR A 171 9.99 8.72 8.86
N ALA A 172 11.08 9.47 8.69
CA ALA A 172 11.16 10.89 9.04
C ALA A 172 10.95 11.85 7.86
N VAL A 173 11.05 11.36 6.61
CA VAL A 173 10.79 12.20 5.43
C VAL A 173 9.33 12.68 5.44
N PRO A 174 9.02 13.82 4.80
CA PRO A 174 7.64 14.25 4.60
C PRO A 174 6.76 13.16 3.96
N VAL A 175 5.61 12.90 4.56
CA VAL A 175 4.65 11.91 4.06
C VAL A 175 3.29 12.55 3.81
N ARG A 176 2.64 12.20 2.71
CA ARG A 176 1.23 12.48 2.47
C ARG A 176 0.52 11.19 2.11
N THR A 177 -0.61 10.95 2.74
CA THR A 177 -1.36 9.71 2.58
C THR A 177 -2.72 9.94 1.99
N VAL A 178 -3.19 8.97 1.22
CA VAL A 178 -4.54 8.90 0.66
C VAL A 178 -5.13 7.56 1.05
N HIS A 179 -6.40 7.57 1.43
CA HIS A 179 -7.16 6.39 1.80
C HIS A 179 -8.42 6.30 0.96
N ALA A 180 -8.44 5.41 -0.02
CA ALA A 180 -9.66 5.10 -0.76
C ALA A 180 -10.74 4.52 0.17
N GLN A 181 -12.01 4.68 -0.18
CA GLN A 181 -13.14 4.20 0.63
C GLN A 181 -13.11 2.68 0.81
N ASN A 182 -12.84 1.96 -0.27
CA ASN A 182 -12.87 0.51 -0.35
C ASN A 182 -11.47 -0.11 -0.39
N GLU A 183 -10.47 0.56 0.20
CA GLU A 183 -9.14 -0.01 0.36
C GLU A 183 -9.17 -1.26 1.27
N VAL A 184 -8.26 -2.20 1.05
CA VAL A 184 -8.19 -3.50 1.73
C VAL A 184 -7.99 -3.38 3.23
N ILE A 185 -7.43 -2.26 3.69
CA ILE A 185 -7.21 -1.93 5.09
C ILE A 185 -7.16 -0.41 5.25
N TYR A 186 -7.71 0.08 6.35
CA TYR A 186 -7.63 1.47 6.75
C TYR A 186 -6.99 1.57 8.14
N GLN A 187 -5.98 2.43 8.26
CA GLN A 187 -5.38 2.84 9.52
C GLN A 187 -5.49 4.35 9.63
N SER A 188 -5.90 4.84 10.79
CA SER A 188 -6.03 6.28 11.02
C SER A 188 -4.67 6.99 11.07
N GLU A 189 -4.69 8.29 10.82
CA GLU A 189 -3.49 9.13 10.92
C GLU A 189 -2.79 8.99 12.29
N ALA A 190 -3.55 8.94 13.39
CA ALA A 190 -3.01 8.78 14.74
C ALA A 190 -2.14 7.52 14.88
N ILE A 191 -2.58 6.40 14.29
CA ILE A 191 -1.81 5.14 14.30
C ILE A 191 -0.63 5.22 13.33
N LEU A 192 -0.84 5.81 12.15
CA LEU A 192 0.20 5.94 11.13
C LEU A 192 1.36 6.82 11.59
N ARG A 193 1.11 7.82 12.44
CA ARG A 193 2.14 8.68 13.03
C ARG A 193 3.15 7.95 13.92
N LEU A 194 2.82 6.75 14.40
CA LEU A 194 3.76 5.88 15.12
C LEU A 194 4.90 5.35 14.22
N LYS A 195 4.66 5.29 12.90
CA LYS A 195 5.68 4.95 11.91
C LYS A 195 6.16 6.19 11.15
N TYR A 196 5.23 6.96 10.59
CA TYR A 196 5.53 8.13 9.76
C TYR A 196 5.51 9.39 10.64
N THR A 197 6.68 9.81 11.11
CA THR A 197 6.78 10.88 12.13
C THR A 197 6.52 12.27 11.55
N ASN A 198 6.43 12.39 10.22
CA ASN A 198 6.22 13.65 9.49
C ASN A 198 5.10 13.52 8.45
N ILE A 199 3.91 13.08 8.87
CA ILE A 199 2.71 13.17 8.04
C ILE A 199 2.27 14.64 7.94
N GLN A 200 2.22 15.16 6.71
CA GLN A 200 1.77 16.52 6.40
C GLN A 200 0.27 16.59 6.11
N ASN A 201 -0.30 15.52 5.54
CA ASN A 201 -1.72 15.42 5.22
C ASN A 201 -2.12 13.94 5.12
N ALA A 202 -3.29 13.59 5.64
CA ALA A 202 -3.95 12.31 5.44
C ALA A 202 -5.35 12.55 4.84
N THR A 203 -5.53 12.18 3.57
CA THR A 203 -6.79 12.37 2.85
C THR A 203 -7.61 11.09 2.86
N ALA A 204 -8.85 11.15 3.36
CA ALA A 204 -9.80 10.05 3.28
C ALA A 204 -10.82 10.32 2.16
N LEU A 205 -10.80 9.49 1.11
CA LEU A 205 -11.76 9.55 0.00
C LEU A 205 -13.03 8.78 0.36
N THR A 206 -14.17 9.21 -0.18
CA THR A 206 -15.48 8.56 -0.02
C THR A 206 -15.82 7.58 -1.15
N GLN A 207 -14.91 7.43 -2.14
CA GLN A 207 -15.07 6.57 -3.31
C GLN A 207 -13.78 5.77 -3.56
N TYR A 208 -13.83 4.91 -4.59
CA TYR A 208 -12.72 4.09 -5.10
C TYR A 208 -12.21 3.03 -4.11
N GLY A 209 -11.32 2.17 -4.60
CA GLY A 209 -10.71 1.07 -3.88
C GLY A 209 -9.21 0.99 -4.10
N HIS A 210 -8.73 -0.26 -4.12
CA HIS A 210 -7.31 -0.61 -4.07
C HIS A 210 -6.51 -0.11 -5.29
N PHE A 211 -7.11 -0.15 -6.48
CA PHE A 211 -6.44 0.19 -7.73
C PHE A 211 -6.63 1.66 -8.09
N LEU A 212 -6.46 2.56 -7.12
CA LEU A 212 -6.85 3.97 -7.20
C LEU A 212 -6.38 4.69 -8.48
N ALA A 213 -5.15 4.43 -8.94
CA ALA A 213 -4.62 5.04 -10.16
C ALA A 213 -5.32 4.56 -11.44
N MET A 214 -5.84 3.33 -11.45
CA MET A 214 -6.62 2.76 -12.55
C MET A 214 -8.09 3.13 -12.43
N GLU A 215 -8.66 3.11 -11.22
CA GLU A 215 -10.08 3.43 -10.96
C GLU A 215 -10.37 4.92 -11.19
N ALA A 216 -9.42 5.81 -10.85
CA ALA A 216 -9.63 7.26 -10.87
C ALA A 216 -8.37 8.01 -11.31
N PRO A 217 -7.90 7.85 -12.56
CA PRO A 217 -6.60 8.36 -13.00
C PRO A 217 -6.45 9.88 -12.85
N GLN A 218 -7.49 10.66 -13.11
CA GLN A 218 -7.44 12.12 -12.96
C GLN A 218 -7.39 12.53 -11.48
N ALA A 219 -8.23 11.94 -10.63
CA ALA A 219 -8.24 12.23 -9.20
C ALA A 219 -6.91 11.81 -8.55
N PHE A 220 -6.42 10.62 -8.88
CA PHE A 220 -5.12 10.12 -8.43
C PHE A 220 -3.97 11.06 -8.84
N SER A 221 -3.93 11.48 -10.11
CA SER A 221 -2.88 12.37 -10.61
C SER A 221 -2.90 13.72 -9.88
N GLN A 222 -4.08 14.29 -9.64
CA GLN A 222 -4.21 15.52 -8.89
C GLN A 222 -3.71 15.38 -7.44
N LEU A 223 -4.08 14.29 -6.75
CA LEU A 223 -3.60 14.00 -5.40
C LEU A 223 -2.08 13.91 -5.32
N VAL A 224 -1.44 13.30 -6.32
CA VAL A 224 0.03 13.23 -6.41
C VAL A 224 0.65 14.62 -6.62
N LEU A 225 0.10 15.42 -7.53
CA LEU A 225 0.59 16.78 -7.80
C LEU A 225 0.44 17.68 -6.57
N ASP A 226 -0.70 17.61 -5.89
CA ASP A 226 -0.96 18.34 -4.64
C ASP A 226 -0.01 17.91 -3.53
N ALA A 227 0.35 16.62 -3.50
CA ALA A 227 1.33 16.12 -2.55
C ALA A 227 2.72 16.71 -2.81
N ILE A 228 3.17 16.73 -4.07
CA ILE A 228 4.45 17.32 -4.47
C ILE A 228 4.50 18.81 -4.12
N ALA A 229 3.48 19.58 -4.52
CA ALA A 229 3.38 21.00 -4.21
C ALA A 229 3.45 21.25 -2.69
N GLY A 230 2.80 20.39 -1.91
CA GLY A 230 2.86 20.39 -0.46
C GLY A 230 4.26 20.13 0.13
N PHE A 231 4.96 19.13 -0.39
CA PHE A 231 6.35 18.86 0.01
C PHE A 231 7.26 20.05 -0.26
N GLU A 232 7.14 20.65 -1.45
CA GLU A 232 7.93 21.83 -1.84
C GLU A 232 7.59 23.08 -1.00
N ALA A 233 6.33 23.29 -0.64
CA ALA A 233 5.93 24.41 0.22
C ALA A 233 6.57 24.32 1.61
N VAL A 234 6.62 23.11 2.19
CA VAL A 234 7.30 22.90 3.48
C VAL A 234 8.82 23.09 3.33
N ALA A 235 9.42 22.57 2.26
CA ALA A 235 10.86 22.74 2.00
C ALA A 235 11.26 24.22 1.82
N ARG A 236 10.40 25.04 1.23
CA ARG A 236 10.59 26.49 1.08
C ARG A 236 10.26 27.32 2.33
N GLY A 237 9.72 26.69 3.38
CA GLY A 237 9.27 27.38 4.59
C GLY A 237 8.00 28.23 4.40
N THR A 238 7.24 28.01 3.32
CA THR A 238 6.04 28.79 2.97
C THR A 238 4.75 28.18 3.51
N CYS A 239 4.82 27.02 4.18
CA CYS A 239 3.68 26.41 4.84
C CYS A 239 3.57 26.96 6.27
N ASN A 240 2.66 27.92 6.48
CA ASN A 240 2.24 28.26 7.84
C ASN A 240 1.60 27.00 8.45
N LYS A 241 2.08 26.57 9.62
CA LYS A 241 1.40 25.55 10.42
C LYS A 241 0.02 26.11 10.77
N ALA A 242 -1.03 25.59 10.13
CA ALA A 242 -2.41 25.75 10.58
C ALA A 242 -2.70 24.66 11.63
#